data_AF-A0A950CH68-F1
#
_entry.id   AF-A0A950CH68-F1
#
_cell.length_a   1.000
_cell.length_b   1.000
_cell.length_c   1.000
_cell.angle_alpha   90.00
_cell.angle_beta   90.00
_cell.angle_gamma   90.00
#
_symmetry.space_group_name_H-M   'P 1'
#
loop_
_entity.id
_entity.type
_entity.pdbx_description
1 polymer ?
#
loop_
_entity_poly.entity_id
_entity_poly.type
_entity_poly.pdbx_seq_one_letter_code
_entity_poly.pdbx_strand_id
1 'polypeptide(L)'
;DGRELVRRHWRSRLPDDDAWYRALRAGLIEGSALPAVMPAVSADFLSQSPTTPEPEGFELLFRPDPSVADGSWSNNGWLQELPKPLTQMTWDNPALLSPALAAHYGIGSGDVIELRLAERRLRVAAWIMPGQAEHSITLHLGYGRRRAGRVGNGLGFDAYALRPHESPWRAAGLEITRTGAHYPLAGTQRHFNMEGRALLRAGTVAEFRADPRFATLPDEFRGSPPSLYPEFPAGEYAWGMSIDLNACIGCKACTIACQAENNIPVVGKDQVLRGREMHWIRVDVYHEGEAADPRRYAQPVPCMMCEHAPCELVCPVDATVHDSEGLNVQVYNRCIGTRFCSNNCPYKVRRFNFLQYVDDTVEPLKAQRNPEVSVRRRGVMEKCTYCIQRIESAHIAADRDGRRIRDGEVLTACQAVCPTQAISFGDSADPQSQVARAKASPRNYLLLGELNTRPRTSYLARLRNPNPELEGT
;
A
#
# COMPACT_ATOMS: atom_id res chain seq x y z
N ASP A 1 31.58 9.80 23.68
CA ASP A 1 30.29 9.13 23.93
C ASP A 1 29.16 10.03 23.45
N GLY A 2 28.37 9.57 22.47
CA GLY A 2 27.25 10.34 21.93
C GLY A 2 26.11 10.54 22.94
N ARG A 3 25.89 9.56 23.82
CA ARG A 3 24.88 9.64 24.87
C ARG A 3 25.15 10.81 25.81
N GLU A 4 26.40 10.94 26.26
CA GLU A 4 26.77 12.02 27.17
C GLU A 4 26.67 13.42 26.53
N LEU A 5 26.96 13.54 25.23
CA LEU A 5 26.78 14.81 24.51
C LEU A 5 25.31 15.25 24.50
N VAL A 6 24.40 14.33 24.19
CA VAL A 6 22.95 14.60 24.21
C VAL A 6 22.49 14.91 25.63
N ARG A 7 22.92 14.12 26.62
CA ARG A 7 22.55 14.34 28.03
C ARG A 7 23.01 15.71 28.53
N ARG A 8 24.20 16.16 28.13
CA ARG A 8 24.72 17.49 28.48
C ARG A 8 23.88 18.62 27.89
N HIS A 9 23.41 18.49 26.64
CA HIS A 9 22.55 19.49 26.02
C HIS A 9 21.21 19.66 26.77
N TRP A 10 20.64 18.54 27.23
CA TRP A 10 19.33 18.53 27.89
C TRP A 10 19.37 18.82 29.39
N ARG A 11 20.51 18.62 30.08
CA ARG A 11 20.66 19.00 31.50
C ARG A 11 20.33 20.46 31.79
N SER A 12 20.58 21.37 30.84
CA SER A 12 20.28 22.80 31.01
C SER A 12 18.88 23.21 30.56
N ARG A 13 18.08 22.27 30.03
CA ARG A 13 16.79 22.52 29.37
C ARG A 13 15.63 21.75 30.00
N LEU A 14 15.94 20.63 30.64
CA LEU A 14 15.00 19.86 31.45
C LEU A 14 15.15 20.26 32.92
N PRO A 15 14.05 20.22 33.70
CA PRO A 15 14.08 20.64 35.10
C PRO A 15 14.92 19.72 35.98
N ASP A 16 14.94 18.42 35.69
CA ASP A 16 15.62 17.39 36.48
C ASP A 16 15.96 16.15 35.63
N ASP A 17 16.70 15.21 36.23
CA ASP A 17 17.02 13.91 35.61
C ASP A 17 15.76 13.04 35.43
N ASP A 18 14.72 13.19 36.26
CA ASP A 18 13.48 12.42 36.12
C ASP A 18 12.71 12.81 34.86
N ALA A 19 12.70 14.10 34.50
CA ALA A 19 12.12 14.61 33.26
C ALA A 19 12.83 14.04 32.04
N TRP A 20 14.14 13.84 32.12
CA TRP A 20 14.89 13.12 31.09
C TRP A 20 14.39 11.69 30.92
N TYR A 21 14.20 10.94 32.02
CA TYR A 21 13.66 9.58 31.95
C TYR A 21 12.19 9.52 31.50
N ARG A 22 11.36 10.48 31.92
CA ARG A 22 9.98 10.61 31.42
C ARG A 22 9.95 10.85 29.92
N ALA A 23 10.79 11.77 29.41
CA ALA A 23 10.91 12.04 28.00
C ALA A 23 11.41 10.82 27.19
N LEU A 24 12.41 10.10 27.71
CA LEU A 24 12.87 8.85 27.08
C LEU A 24 11.78 7.77 27.02
N ARG A 25 10.95 7.65 28.05
CA ARG A 25 9.83 6.71 28.09
C ARG A 25 8.70 7.12 27.15
N ALA A 26 8.33 8.40 27.14
CA ALA A 26 7.23 8.91 26.33
C ALA A 26 7.61 9.10 24.84
N GLY A 27 8.91 9.27 24.55
CA GLY A 27 9.43 9.59 23.21
C GLY A 27 9.25 11.06 22.80
N LEU A 28 8.67 11.89 23.66
CA LEU A 28 8.38 13.30 23.43
C LEU A 28 8.77 14.12 24.67
N ILE A 29 9.14 15.38 24.46
CA ILE A 29 9.39 16.35 25.54
C ILE A 29 8.15 17.22 25.67
N GLU A 30 7.50 17.14 26.81
CA GLU A 30 6.31 17.94 27.09
C GLU A 30 6.64 19.44 27.06
N GLY A 31 5.75 20.25 26.46
CA GLY A 31 5.95 21.69 26.34
C GLY A 31 7.00 22.13 25.31
N SER A 32 7.54 21.23 24.49
CA SER A 32 8.56 21.58 23.48
C SER A 32 7.99 22.13 22.16
N ALA A 33 6.68 22.38 22.08
CA ALA A 33 6.04 22.92 20.88
C ALA A 33 6.52 24.35 20.61
N LEU A 34 6.74 24.69 19.34
CA LEU A 34 7.07 26.06 18.95
C LEU A 34 5.89 27.00 19.24
N PRO A 35 6.13 28.21 19.76
CA PRO A 35 5.06 29.17 19.99
C PRO A 35 4.43 29.59 18.66
N ALA A 36 3.11 29.79 18.67
CA ALA A 36 2.40 30.32 17.52
C ALA A 36 2.84 31.77 17.24
N VAL A 37 3.10 32.07 15.98
CA VAL A 37 3.44 33.42 15.51
C VAL A 37 2.29 33.92 14.64
N MET A 38 1.83 35.15 14.88
CA MET A 38 0.90 35.86 14.00
C MET A 38 1.71 36.79 13.07
N PRO A 39 2.05 36.37 11.85
CA PRO A 39 2.81 37.22 10.95
C PRO A 39 1.96 38.37 10.41
N ALA A 40 2.58 39.54 10.23
CA ALA A 40 2.00 40.58 9.39
C ALA A 40 2.17 40.18 7.93
N VAL A 41 1.07 40.06 7.19
CA VAL A 41 1.10 39.73 5.77
C VAL A 41 1.20 41.03 4.96
N SER A 42 2.30 41.23 4.26
CA SER A 42 2.41 42.27 3.22
C SER A 42 2.11 41.68 1.86
N ALA A 43 1.43 42.44 0.99
CA ALA A 43 1.18 42.10 -0.40
C ALA A 43 2.29 42.57 -1.36
N ASP A 44 3.34 43.24 -0.86
CA ASP A 44 4.39 43.86 -1.69
C ASP A 44 5.10 42.84 -2.60
N PHE A 45 5.18 41.57 -2.17
CA PHE A 45 5.77 40.48 -2.95
C PHE A 45 5.04 40.19 -4.28
N LEU A 46 3.76 40.56 -4.41
CA LEU A 46 3.00 40.39 -5.66
C LEU A 46 3.58 41.27 -6.78
N SER A 47 4.06 42.47 -6.43
CA SER A 47 4.72 43.38 -7.39
C SER A 47 6.13 42.93 -7.77
N GLN A 48 6.72 42.02 -6.99
CA GLN A 48 8.07 41.48 -7.18
C GLN A 48 8.08 40.11 -7.84
N SER A 49 6.91 39.54 -8.12
CA SER A 49 6.79 38.23 -8.73
C SER A 49 7.20 38.29 -10.20
N PRO A 50 8.28 37.60 -10.62
CA PRO A 50 8.69 37.62 -12.01
C PRO A 50 7.59 37.01 -12.89
N THR A 51 7.26 37.67 -14.00
CA THR A 51 6.45 37.06 -15.05
C THR A 51 7.21 35.86 -15.60
N THR A 52 6.67 34.67 -15.39
CA THR A 52 7.25 33.46 -16.00
C THR A 52 6.75 33.42 -17.44
N PRO A 53 7.63 33.57 -18.45
CA PRO A 53 7.20 33.43 -19.85
C PRO A 53 6.61 32.04 -20.07
N GLU A 54 5.63 31.92 -20.97
CA GLU A 54 5.13 30.61 -21.36
C GLU A 54 6.29 29.79 -21.93
N PRO A 55 6.58 28.62 -21.35
CA PRO A 55 7.68 27.82 -21.82
C PRO A 55 7.40 27.25 -23.21
N GLU A 56 8.32 27.43 -24.16
CA GLU A 56 8.33 26.65 -25.38
C GLU A 56 8.75 25.19 -25.06
N GLY A 57 8.00 24.20 -25.56
CA GLY A 57 8.28 22.77 -25.35
C GLY A 57 7.60 22.16 -24.11
N PHE A 58 7.96 20.92 -23.78
CA PHE A 58 7.33 20.20 -22.65
C PHE A 58 7.90 20.63 -21.30
N GLU A 59 7.03 20.61 -20.29
CA GLU A 59 7.43 20.75 -18.89
C GLU A 59 7.99 19.42 -18.37
N LEU A 60 9.13 19.49 -17.67
CA LEU A 60 9.71 18.37 -16.93
C LEU A 60 9.55 18.61 -15.43
N LEU A 61 8.86 17.71 -14.74
CA LEU A 61 8.65 17.74 -13.30
C LEU A 61 9.54 16.71 -12.61
N PHE A 62 10.23 17.14 -11.56
CA PHE A 62 11.00 16.24 -10.69
C PHE A 62 10.23 16.00 -9.41
N ARG A 63 10.03 14.74 -9.03
CA ARG A 63 9.39 14.35 -7.77
C ARG A 63 10.25 13.36 -7.00
N PRO A 64 10.34 13.44 -5.67
CA PRO A 64 10.89 12.34 -4.88
C PRO A 64 10.10 11.06 -5.16
N ASP A 65 10.77 9.92 -5.23
CA ASP A 65 10.07 8.64 -5.34
C ASP A 65 9.30 8.35 -4.03
N PRO A 66 8.04 7.90 -4.11
CA PRO A 66 7.22 7.68 -2.91
C PRO A 66 7.75 6.56 -1.99
N SER A 67 8.59 5.64 -2.48
CA SER A 67 9.17 4.58 -1.65
C SER A 67 10.59 4.91 -1.19
N VAL A 68 11.46 5.42 -2.07
CA VAL A 68 12.89 5.64 -1.76
C VAL A 68 13.29 7.11 -1.60
N ALA A 69 12.32 8.02 -1.66
CA ALA A 69 12.49 9.46 -1.52
C ALA A 69 13.52 10.05 -2.51
N ASP A 70 14.63 10.54 -1.99
CA ASP A 70 15.75 11.12 -2.73
C ASP A 70 16.82 10.08 -3.11
N GLY A 71 16.62 8.81 -2.76
CA GLY A 71 17.56 7.71 -2.96
C GLY A 71 18.38 7.35 -1.73
N SER A 72 18.21 8.05 -0.61
CA SER A 72 18.80 7.69 0.69
C SER A 72 18.44 6.26 1.11
N TRP A 73 17.25 5.79 0.76
CA TRP A 73 16.74 4.45 1.08
C TRP A 73 16.86 3.44 -0.07
N SER A 74 17.62 3.73 -1.12
CA SER A 74 17.65 2.89 -2.32
C SER A 74 18.21 1.48 -2.10
N ASN A 75 18.94 1.24 -1.01
CA ASN A 75 19.44 -0.09 -0.64
C ASN A 75 18.47 -0.89 0.26
N ASN A 76 17.24 -0.40 0.47
CA ASN A 76 16.20 -1.10 1.22
C ASN A 76 15.34 -1.94 0.27
N GLY A 77 15.45 -3.27 0.37
CA GLY A 77 14.70 -4.21 -0.48
C GLY A 77 13.18 -4.12 -0.32
N TRP A 78 12.68 -3.91 0.90
CA TRP A 78 11.25 -3.74 1.16
C TRP A 78 10.68 -2.53 0.40
N LEU A 79 11.39 -1.40 0.41
CA LEU A 79 10.96 -0.18 -0.29
C LEU A 79 11.13 -0.27 -1.81
N GLN A 80 12.09 -1.06 -2.31
CA GLN A 80 12.26 -1.30 -3.75
C GLN A 80 11.17 -2.18 -4.34
N GLU A 81 10.76 -3.24 -3.62
CA GLU A 81 9.67 -4.12 -4.01
C GLU A 81 8.28 -3.54 -3.69
N LEU A 82 8.20 -2.46 -2.91
CA LEU A 82 6.93 -1.79 -2.61
C LEU A 82 6.35 -1.18 -3.90
N PRO A 83 5.17 -1.63 -4.37
CA PRO A 83 4.61 -1.11 -5.60
C PRO A 83 4.30 0.38 -5.45
N LYS A 84 4.66 1.25 -6.40
CA LYS A 84 4.40 2.69 -6.27
C LYS A 84 2.90 2.98 -6.21
N PRO A 85 2.43 3.97 -5.43
CA PRO A 85 1.01 4.25 -5.26
C PRO A 85 0.23 4.44 -6.56
N LEU A 86 0.80 5.12 -7.56
CA LEU A 86 0.09 5.40 -8.81
C LEU A 86 0.27 4.31 -9.85
N THR A 87 1.51 3.87 -10.07
CA THR A 87 1.86 3.03 -11.22
C THR A 87 1.94 1.55 -10.90
N GLN A 88 1.89 1.17 -9.62
CA GLN A 88 2.09 -0.21 -9.16
C GLN A 88 3.45 -0.81 -9.58
N MET A 89 4.40 0.03 -9.99
CA MET A 89 5.75 -0.39 -10.36
C MET A 89 6.63 -0.65 -9.15
N THR A 90 7.63 -1.51 -9.35
CA THR A 90 8.63 -1.93 -8.38
C THR A 90 9.98 -1.84 -9.07
N TRP A 91 11.05 -1.63 -8.31
CA TRP A 91 12.45 -1.63 -8.79
C TRP A 91 12.82 -0.57 -9.86
N ASP A 92 11.87 0.21 -10.38
CA ASP A 92 12.03 1.13 -11.52
C ASP A 92 11.38 2.51 -11.29
N ASN A 93 11.84 3.51 -12.04
CA ASN A 93 11.34 4.89 -12.05
C ASN A 93 11.25 5.47 -13.49
N PRO A 94 10.34 4.99 -14.34
CA PRO A 94 10.21 5.51 -15.70
C PRO A 94 9.70 6.96 -15.74
N ALA A 95 9.80 7.57 -16.91
CA ALA A 95 9.16 8.83 -17.22
C ALA A 95 7.65 8.63 -17.35
N LEU A 96 6.85 9.39 -16.59
CA LEU A 96 5.40 9.33 -16.69
C LEU A 96 4.92 10.28 -17.79
N LEU A 97 4.20 9.73 -18.77
CA LEU A 97 3.63 10.46 -19.90
C LEU A 97 2.10 10.36 -19.88
N SER A 98 1.43 11.40 -20.35
CA SER A 98 -0.03 11.35 -20.59
C SER A 98 -0.36 10.40 -21.76
N PRO A 99 -1.58 9.84 -21.81
CA PRO A 99 -2.02 9.08 -22.97
C PRO A 99 -1.99 9.88 -24.28
N ALA A 100 -2.36 11.16 -24.24
CA ALA A 100 -2.34 12.06 -25.40
C ALA A 100 -0.92 12.28 -25.93
N LEU A 101 0.04 12.57 -25.04
CA LEU A 101 1.44 12.76 -25.40
C LEU A 101 2.05 11.48 -25.98
N ALA A 102 1.76 10.34 -25.35
CA ALA A 102 2.21 9.04 -25.81
C ALA A 102 1.66 8.72 -27.21
N ALA A 103 0.38 9.00 -27.47
CA ALA A 103 -0.24 8.81 -28.78
C ALA A 103 0.39 9.72 -29.85
N HIS A 104 0.63 10.99 -29.53
CA HIS A 104 1.23 11.96 -30.46
C HIS A 104 2.60 11.51 -30.98
N TYR A 105 3.46 10.98 -30.11
CA TYR A 105 4.79 10.50 -30.48
C TYR A 105 4.83 9.00 -30.85
N GLY A 106 3.73 8.26 -30.70
CA GLY A 106 3.70 6.80 -30.89
C GLY A 106 4.58 6.04 -29.88
N ILE A 107 4.58 6.45 -28.62
CA ILE A 107 5.35 5.86 -27.52
C ILE A 107 4.48 4.87 -26.75
N GLY A 108 4.95 3.64 -26.56
CA GLY A 108 4.35 2.63 -25.68
C GLY A 108 4.94 2.63 -24.27
N SER A 109 4.21 2.07 -23.29
CA SER A 109 4.78 1.76 -21.98
C SER A 109 5.91 0.74 -22.13
N GLY A 110 7.10 1.05 -21.60
CA GLY A 110 8.32 0.24 -21.76
C GLY A 110 9.24 0.71 -22.87
N ASP A 111 8.79 1.56 -23.79
CA ASP A 111 9.66 2.16 -24.81
C ASP A 111 10.71 3.06 -24.15
N VAL A 112 11.95 2.97 -24.62
CA VAL A 112 13.03 3.84 -24.15
C VAL A 112 13.04 5.12 -25.00
N ILE A 113 12.90 6.25 -24.33
CA ILE A 113 12.98 7.58 -24.89
C ILE A 113 14.25 8.28 -24.43
N GLU A 114 14.78 9.18 -25.26
CA GLU A 114 15.81 10.12 -24.87
C GLU A 114 15.14 11.47 -24.55
N LEU A 115 15.37 11.93 -23.33
CA LEU A 115 14.97 13.24 -22.84
C LEU A 115 16.17 14.17 -22.90
N ARG A 116 16.02 15.30 -23.58
CA ARG A 116 17.07 16.32 -23.72
C ARG A 116 16.60 17.65 -23.13
N LEU A 117 17.40 18.19 -22.22
CA LEU A 117 17.19 19.50 -21.58
C LEU A 117 18.49 20.29 -21.68
N ALA A 118 18.52 21.28 -22.57
CA ALA A 118 19.75 21.95 -23.00
C ALA A 118 20.82 20.93 -23.43
N GLU A 119 22.00 20.91 -22.78
CA GLU A 119 23.07 19.95 -23.06
C GLU A 119 22.95 18.63 -22.28
N ARG A 120 21.97 18.52 -21.36
CA ARG A 120 21.80 17.34 -20.52
C ARG A 120 20.87 16.34 -21.22
N ARG A 121 21.22 15.06 -21.11
CA ARG A 121 20.46 13.95 -21.72
C ARG A 121 20.25 12.81 -20.75
N LEU A 122 19.09 12.16 -20.86
CA LEU A 122 18.75 10.96 -20.11
C LEU A 122 17.98 10.01 -21.00
N ARG A 123 18.47 8.77 -21.12
CA ARG A 123 17.70 7.66 -21.68
C ARG A 123 16.89 7.00 -20.57
N VAL A 124 15.58 6.95 -20.73
CA VAL A 124 14.63 6.52 -19.70
C VAL A 124 13.48 5.75 -20.35
N ALA A 125 12.96 4.73 -19.67
CA ALA A 125 11.75 4.05 -20.11
C ALA A 125 10.53 4.95 -19.91
N ALA A 126 9.55 4.89 -20.80
CA ALA A 126 8.29 5.59 -20.68
C ALA A 126 7.24 4.71 -19.98
N TRP A 127 6.35 5.35 -19.23
CA TRP A 127 5.13 4.74 -18.70
C TRP A 127 3.95 5.66 -18.94
N ILE A 128 2.94 5.14 -19.61
CA ILE A 128 1.71 5.87 -19.90
C ILE A 128 0.84 5.87 -18.63
N MET A 129 0.60 7.04 -18.07
CA MET A 129 -0.14 7.24 -16.83
C MET A 129 -1.44 8.01 -17.11
N PRO A 130 -2.61 7.35 -17.03
CA PRO A 130 -3.90 8.05 -17.07
C PRO A 130 -3.96 9.14 -15.99
N GLY A 131 -4.39 10.35 -16.33
CA GLY A 131 -4.42 11.53 -15.45
C GLY A 131 -3.07 12.22 -15.22
N GLN A 132 -2.07 11.96 -16.06
CA GLN A 132 -0.87 12.80 -16.19
C GLN A 132 -1.19 13.96 -17.14
N ALA A 133 -0.81 15.19 -16.79
CA ALA A 133 -1.12 16.37 -17.59
C ALA A 133 -0.40 16.36 -18.95
N GLU A 134 -1.08 16.81 -20.00
CA GLU A 134 -0.70 16.56 -21.40
C GLU A 134 0.66 17.14 -21.81
N HIS A 135 0.99 18.33 -21.32
CA HIS A 135 2.24 19.03 -21.63
C HIS A 135 3.33 18.82 -20.58
N SER A 136 3.22 17.78 -19.75
CA SER A 136 4.14 17.51 -18.64
C SER A 136 4.67 16.08 -18.63
N ILE A 137 5.95 15.93 -18.30
CA ILE A 137 6.58 14.64 -18.01
C ILE A 137 7.05 14.65 -16.56
N THR A 138 6.72 13.60 -15.81
CA THR A 138 7.22 13.43 -14.44
C THR A 138 8.36 12.42 -14.39
N LEU A 139 9.49 12.82 -13.79
CA LEU A 139 10.59 11.93 -13.41
C LEU A 139 10.68 11.80 -11.89
N HIS A 140 10.85 10.57 -11.42
CA HIS A 140 11.09 10.30 -10.00
C HIS A 140 12.59 10.24 -9.69
N LEU A 141 13.00 10.88 -8.59
CA LEU A 141 14.36 10.89 -8.08
C LEU A 141 14.67 9.63 -7.24
N GLY A 142 15.95 9.39 -6.98
CA GLY A 142 16.40 8.37 -6.02
C GLY A 142 16.87 7.03 -6.59
N TYR A 143 16.80 6.86 -7.90
CA TYR A 143 17.30 5.70 -8.66
C TYR A 143 18.57 6.05 -9.44
N GLY A 144 19.10 5.09 -10.21
CA GLY A 144 20.32 5.25 -11.01
C GLY A 144 21.62 5.29 -10.20
N ARG A 145 21.55 4.93 -8.91
CA ARG A 145 22.71 4.99 -8.00
C ARG A 145 23.73 3.91 -8.33
N ARG A 146 25.02 4.29 -8.32
CA ARG A 146 26.15 3.38 -8.60
C ARG A 146 26.76 2.74 -7.35
N ARG A 147 26.49 3.30 -6.17
CA ARG A 147 27.06 2.90 -4.87
C ARG A 147 26.02 2.92 -3.75
N ALA A 148 24.83 2.40 -4.01
CA ALA A 148 23.79 2.18 -3.02
C ALA A 148 24.06 0.93 -2.14
N GLY A 149 24.56 -0.15 -2.75
CA GLY A 149 24.78 -1.44 -2.08
C GLY A 149 24.30 -2.60 -2.94
N ARG A 150 24.01 -3.76 -2.32
CA ARG A 150 23.61 -4.98 -3.04
C ARG A 150 22.22 -4.90 -3.68
N VAL A 151 21.35 -4.04 -3.16
CA VAL A 151 19.96 -3.92 -3.62
C VAL A 151 19.84 -2.82 -4.67
N GLY A 152 20.29 -1.60 -4.34
CA GLY A 152 19.97 -0.40 -5.13
C GLY A 152 20.91 -0.04 -6.28
N ASN A 153 21.94 -0.84 -6.53
CA ASN A 153 22.95 -0.52 -7.54
C ASN A 153 22.42 -0.75 -8.96
N GLY A 154 22.46 0.30 -9.79
CA GLY A 154 22.09 0.19 -11.21
C GLY A 154 20.59 -0.04 -11.46
N LEU A 155 19.74 0.17 -10.46
CA LEU A 155 18.29 0.12 -10.61
C LEU A 155 17.75 1.42 -11.20
N GLY A 156 16.78 1.31 -12.11
CA GLY A 156 16.10 2.44 -12.71
C GLY A 156 17.02 3.41 -13.45
N PHE A 157 16.66 4.68 -13.43
CA PHE A 157 17.23 5.76 -14.24
C PHE A 157 17.63 6.94 -13.35
N ASP A 158 18.80 7.53 -13.59
CA ASP A 158 19.31 8.64 -12.80
C ASP A 158 18.68 9.97 -13.24
N ALA A 159 17.49 10.27 -12.72
CA ALA A 159 16.79 11.52 -13.02
C ALA A 159 17.54 12.79 -12.54
N TYR A 160 18.51 12.66 -11.61
CA TYR A 160 19.34 13.80 -11.21
C TYR A 160 20.21 14.33 -12.35
N ALA A 161 20.49 13.51 -13.37
CA ALA A 161 21.25 13.93 -14.55
C ALA A 161 20.59 15.09 -15.32
N LEU A 162 19.26 15.22 -15.26
CA LEU A 162 18.52 16.31 -15.89
C LEU A 162 18.17 17.47 -14.95
N ARG A 163 18.31 17.31 -13.62
CA ARG A 163 17.80 18.27 -12.65
C ARG A 163 18.60 19.59 -12.66
N PRO A 164 18.03 20.74 -13.05
CA PRO A 164 18.74 22.01 -13.04
C PRO A 164 18.89 22.54 -11.61
N HIS A 165 19.91 23.38 -11.38
CA HIS A 165 20.17 23.98 -10.07
C HIS A 165 19.18 25.11 -9.74
N GLU A 166 18.87 25.96 -10.73
CA GLU A 166 18.05 27.16 -10.55
C GLU A 166 16.56 26.84 -10.34
N SER A 167 16.06 25.77 -10.97
CA SER A 167 14.66 25.33 -10.84
C SER A 167 14.59 23.83 -10.54
N PRO A 168 14.90 23.40 -9.31
CA PRO A 168 15.20 22.01 -8.99
C PRO A 168 13.99 21.07 -9.03
N TRP A 169 12.78 21.57 -9.25
CA TRP A 169 11.54 20.79 -9.26
C TRP A 169 10.78 20.84 -10.60
N ARG A 170 11.15 21.78 -11.46
CA ARG A 170 10.49 22.05 -12.74
C ARG A 170 11.50 22.54 -13.75
N ALA A 171 11.47 22.03 -14.96
CA ALA A 171 12.19 22.59 -16.10
C ALA A 171 11.27 22.70 -17.31
N ALA A 172 11.66 23.56 -18.25
CA ALA A 172 10.96 23.83 -19.49
C ALA A 172 11.90 23.60 -20.68
N GLY A 173 11.37 23.53 -21.91
CA GLY A 173 12.19 23.30 -23.10
C GLY A 173 12.69 21.86 -23.22
N LEU A 174 11.90 20.90 -22.73
CA LEU A 174 12.22 19.48 -22.85
C LEU A 174 11.93 19.00 -24.28
N GLU A 175 12.92 18.32 -24.86
CA GLU A 175 12.76 17.60 -26.11
C GLU A 175 12.74 16.08 -25.89
N ILE A 176 11.95 15.38 -26.71
CA ILE A 176 11.74 13.94 -26.62
C ILE A 176 12.13 13.30 -27.95
N THR A 177 12.95 12.27 -27.92
CA THR A 177 13.28 11.45 -29.10
C THR A 177 13.10 9.98 -28.81
N ARG A 178 12.49 9.23 -29.74
CA ARG A 178 12.37 7.77 -29.63
C ARG A 178 13.69 7.10 -29.95
N THR A 179 14.09 6.13 -29.13
CA THR A 179 15.35 5.39 -29.36
C THR A 179 15.15 4.05 -30.06
N GLY A 180 13.90 3.56 -30.15
CA GLY A 180 13.56 2.23 -30.67
C GLY A 180 13.91 1.06 -29.73
N ALA A 181 14.57 1.32 -28.59
CA ALA A 181 14.83 0.31 -27.58
C ALA A 181 13.62 0.13 -26.65
N HIS A 182 13.54 -1.04 -26.02
CA HIS A 182 12.48 -1.39 -25.06
C HIS A 182 13.08 -1.87 -23.74
N TYR A 183 12.44 -1.55 -22.62
CA TYR A 183 12.88 -1.87 -21.27
C TYR A 183 11.78 -2.57 -20.47
N PRO A 184 12.05 -3.73 -19.84
CA PRO A 184 11.04 -4.42 -19.04
C PRO A 184 10.81 -3.69 -17.71
N LEU A 185 9.59 -3.19 -17.51
CA LEU A 185 9.15 -2.53 -16.28
C LEU A 185 8.37 -3.52 -15.38
N ALA A 186 8.78 -3.64 -14.13
CA ALA A 186 8.16 -4.59 -13.20
C ALA A 186 7.00 -3.95 -12.44
N GLY A 187 5.76 -4.24 -12.86
CA GLY A 187 4.54 -3.85 -12.15
C GLY A 187 3.80 -5.03 -11.52
N THR A 188 3.27 -4.85 -10.31
CA THR A 188 2.45 -5.88 -9.62
C THR A 188 1.01 -5.92 -10.09
N GLN A 189 0.53 -4.84 -10.71
CA GLN A 189 -0.79 -4.74 -11.31
C GLN A 189 -0.66 -4.42 -12.79
N ARG A 190 -1.41 -5.15 -13.62
CA ARG A 190 -1.42 -4.96 -15.09
C ARG A 190 -2.68 -4.27 -15.60
N HIS A 191 -3.82 -4.54 -14.98
CA HIS A 191 -5.11 -3.97 -15.36
C HIS A 191 -5.53 -2.97 -14.29
N PHE A 192 -5.67 -1.71 -14.68
CA PHE A 192 -6.10 -0.62 -13.79
C PHE A 192 -7.59 -0.29 -13.98
N ASN A 193 -8.24 -0.77 -15.03
CA ASN A 193 -9.67 -0.66 -15.19
C ASN A 193 -10.39 -1.75 -14.36
N MET A 194 -11.56 -1.42 -13.82
CA MET A 194 -12.43 -2.39 -13.15
C MET A 194 -13.21 -3.30 -14.11
N GLU A 195 -13.21 -3.00 -15.42
CA GLU A 195 -13.89 -3.79 -16.46
C GLU A 195 -15.39 -3.97 -16.16
N GLY A 196 -16.05 -2.90 -15.69
CA GLY A 196 -17.47 -2.91 -15.31
C GLY A 196 -17.81 -3.70 -14.05
N ARG A 197 -16.82 -4.20 -13.30
CA ARG A 197 -17.03 -4.98 -12.07
C ARG A 197 -17.14 -4.08 -10.85
N ALA A 198 -18.08 -4.38 -9.96
CA ALA A 198 -18.27 -3.65 -8.70
C ALA A 198 -17.27 -4.09 -7.60
N LEU A 199 -15.96 -4.12 -7.91
CA LEU A 199 -14.90 -4.49 -6.96
C LEU A 199 -14.72 -3.43 -5.86
N LEU A 200 -14.58 -2.19 -6.29
CA LEU A 200 -14.61 -1.01 -5.44
C LEU A 200 -15.91 -0.28 -5.67
N ARG A 201 -16.59 0.08 -4.58
CA ARG A 201 -17.83 0.85 -4.64
C ARG A 201 -17.57 2.28 -4.18
N ALA A 202 -17.87 3.21 -5.07
CA ALA A 202 -17.76 4.64 -4.82
C ALA A 202 -19.07 5.32 -5.24
N GLY A 203 -19.49 6.31 -4.47
CA GLY A 203 -20.65 7.13 -4.76
C GLY A 203 -20.43 8.57 -4.31
N THR A 204 -21.38 9.45 -4.57
CA THR A 204 -21.35 10.84 -4.09
C THR A 204 -22.05 10.99 -2.74
N VAL A 205 -21.78 12.08 -2.02
CA VAL A 205 -22.52 12.43 -0.80
C VAL A 205 -24.01 12.64 -1.10
N ALA A 206 -24.36 13.17 -2.27
CA ALA A 206 -25.74 13.33 -2.70
C ALA A 206 -26.43 11.96 -2.88
N GLU A 207 -25.79 11.02 -3.57
CA GLU A 207 -26.27 9.64 -3.72
C GLU A 207 -26.42 8.95 -2.37
N PHE A 208 -25.44 9.09 -1.46
CA PHE A 208 -25.52 8.51 -0.13
C PHE A 208 -26.66 9.08 0.72
N ARG A 209 -26.97 10.37 0.58
CA ARG A 209 -28.11 10.98 1.27
C ARG A 209 -29.45 10.48 0.72
N ALA A 210 -29.51 10.18 -0.58
CA ALA A 210 -30.71 9.62 -1.22
C ALA A 210 -30.89 8.13 -0.90
N ASP A 211 -29.82 7.34 -0.99
CA ASP A 211 -29.78 5.93 -0.60
C ASP A 211 -28.50 5.61 0.20
N PRO A 212 -28.59 5.57 1.54
CA PRO A 212 -27.45 5.22 2.39
C PRO A 212 -26.86 3.84 2.10
N ARG A 213 -27.62 2.95 1.47
CA ARG A 213 -27.25 1.56 1.16
C ARG A 213 -26.85 1.35 -0.31
N PHE A 214 -26.55 2.41 -1.06
CA PHE A 214 -26.14 2.35 -2.48
C PHE A 214 -24.99 1.34 -2.75
N ALA A 215 -24.11 1.16 -1.77
CA ALA A 215 -22.95 0.28 -1.89
C ALA A 215 -23.23 -1.18 -1.52
N THR A 216 -24.36 -1.49 -0.91
CA THR A 216 -24.67 -2.86 -0.50
C THR A 216 -24.94 -3.74 -1.73
N LEU A 217 -24.74 -5.05 -1.58
CA LEU A 217 -25.08 -6.01 -2.63
C LEU A 217 -26.60 -6.02 -2.90
N PRO A 218 -27.05 -6.48 -4.09
CA PRO A 218 -28.47 -6.75 -4.34
C PRO A 218 -29.07 -7.67 -3.27
N ASP A 219 -30.37 -7.54 -3.01
CA ASP A 219 -31.08 -8.26 -1.92
C ASP A 219 -30.88 -9.79 -1.97
N GLU A 220 -30.78 -10.38 -3.16
CA GLU A 220 -30.54 -11.81 -3.36
C GLU A 220 -29.18 -12.31 -2.82
N PHE A 221 -28.21 -11.40 -2.66
CA PHE A 221 -26.89 -11.66 -2.10
C PHE A 221 -26.69 -11.00 -0.73
N ARG A 222 -27.73 -10.38 -0.16
CA ARG A 222 -27.68 -9.80 1.19
C ARG A 222 -27.88 -10.88 2.25
N GLY A 223 -27.26 -10.67 3.41
CA GLY A 223 -27.38 -11.56 4.56
C GLY A 223 -26.55 -12.84 4.39
N SER A 224 -27.17 -13.98 4.70
CA SER A 224 -26.59 -15.31 4.55
C SER A 224 -27.28 -16.02 3.39
N PRO A 225 -26.77 -15.92 2.14
CA PRO A 225 -27.34 -16.64 1.02
C PRO A 225 -27.40 -18.14 1.33
N PRO A 226 -28.44 -18.86 0.83
CA PRO A 226 -28.58 -20.29 1.07
C PRO A 226 -27.30 -21.05 0.75
N SER A 227 -26.93 -21.99 1.62
CA SER A 227 -25.73 -22.80 1.49
C SER A 227 -26.06 -24.26 1.79
N LEU A 228 -25.41 -25.17 1.08
CA LEU A 228 -25.43 -26.60 1.40
C LEU A 228 -24.44 -26.94 2.52
N TYR A 229 -23.53 -26.03 2.85
CA TYR A 229 -22.58 -26.16 3.95
C TYR A 229 -23.25 -25.76 5.27
N PRO A 230 -22.88 -26.41 6.39
CA PRO A 230 -23.32 -25.98 7.71
C PRO A 230 -22.81 -24.58 8.02
N GLU A 231 -23.55 -23.86 8.86
CA GLU A 231 -23.11 -22.58 9.42
C GLU A 231 -21.84 -22.77 10.25
N PHE A 232 -20.95 -21.79 10.19
CA PHE A 232 -19.73 -21.82 10.99
C PHE A 232 -20.08 -21.66 12.48
N PRO A 233 -19.58 -22.53 13.38
CA PRO A 233 -19.94 -22.45 14.79
C PRO A 233 -19.42 -21.15 15.41
N ALA A 234 -20.18 -20.61 16.37
CA ALA A 234 -19.72 -19.47 17.15
C ALA A 234 -18.54 -19.90 18.05
N GLY A 235 -17.39 -19.25 17.86
CA GLY A 235 -16.22 -19.39 18.73
C GLY A 235 -16.25 -18.43 19.92
N GLU A 236 -15.21 -18.45 20.75
CA GLU A 236 -15.03 -17.48 21.84
C GLU A 236 -14.86 -16.06 21.31
N TYR A 237 -14.20 -15.91 20.16
CA TYR A 237 -14.06 -14.66 19.44
C TYR A 237 -14.42 -14.86 17.97
N ALA A 238 -14.90 -13.80 17.31
CA ALA A 238 -15.15 -13.78 15.87
C ALA A 238 -14.30 -12.69 15.21
N TRP A 239 -13.00 -12.96 15.03
CA TRP A 239 -12.07 -12.02 14.41
C TRP A 239 -12.53 -11.56 13.03
N GLY A 240 -12.63 -10.25 12.85
CA GLY A 240 -13.03 -9.63 11.60
C GLY A 240 -12.27 -8.35 11.31
N MET A 241 -12.35 -7.92 10.06
CA MET A 241 -11.72 -6.67 9.59
C MET A 241 -12.73 -5.83 8.80
N SER A 242 -12.68 -4.52 8.99
CA SER A 242 -13.37 -3.55 8.13
C SER A 242 -12.36 -2.53 7.62
N ILE A 243 -12.42 -2.23 6.32
CA ILE A 243 -11.50 -1.30 5.65
C ILE A 243 -12.30 -0.13 5.07
N ASP A 244 -12.10 1.09 5.59
CA ASP A 244 -12.72 2.30 5.07
C ASP A 244 -11.99 2.83 3.84
N LEU A 245 -12.59 2.66 2.66
CA LEU A 245 -12.03 3.11 1.38
C LEU A 245 -12.14 4.62 1.18
N ASN A 246 -12.89 5.31 2.02
CA ASN A 246 -12.94 6.76 2.06
C ASN A 246 -11.69 7.34 2.71
N ALA A 247 -11.23 6.72 3.80
CA ALA A 247 -10.01 7.11 4.52
C ALA A 247 -8.73 6.56 3.86
N CYS A 248 -8.83 5.51 3.03
CA CYS A 248 -7.67 4.95 2.36
C CYS A 248 -7.10 5.90 1.29
N ILE A 249 -5.85 6.34 1.50
CA ILE A 249 -5.10 7.18 0.58
C ILE A 249 -4.12 6.40 -0.31
N GLY A 250 -4.11 5.06 -0.24
CA GLY A 250 -3.21 4.24 -1.04
C GLY A 250 -1.72 4.37 -0.69
N CYS A 251 -1.38 4.74 0.55
CA CYS A 251 0.00 4.98 0.99
C CYS A 251 0.88 3.71 1.08
N LYS A 252 0.26 2.52 1.09
CA LYS A 252 0.92 1.19 1.14
C LYS A 252 1.81 0.93 2.35
N ALA A 253 1.73 1.76 3.38
CA ALA A 253 2.34 1.49 4.68
C ALA A 253 1.89 0.13 5.26
N CYS A 254 0.61 -0.24 5.04
CA CYS A 254 0.05 -1.53 5.43
C CYS A 254 0.77 -2.73 4.80
N THR A 255 1.25 -2.59 3.56
CA THR A 255 2.00 -3.64 2.85
C THR A 255 3.38 -3.83 3.49
N ILE A 256 4.11 -2.74 3.73
CA ILE A 256 5.43 -2.79 4.38
C ILE A 256 5.33 -3.30 5.83
N ALA A 257 4.35 -2.84 6.60
CA ALA A 257 4.18 -3.34 7.96
C ALA A 257 3.85 -4.83 7.98
N CYS A 258 3.05 -5.31 7.03
CA CYS A 258 2.79 -6.74 6.91
C CYS A 258 4.08 -7.51 6.55
N GLN A 259 4.91 -6.97 5.66
CA GLN A 259 6.21 -7.53 5.30
C GLN A 259 7.17 -7.61 6.49
N ALA A 260 7.29 -6.53 7.25
CA ALA A 260 8.13 -6.44 8.44
C ALA A 260 7.66 -7.37 9.57
N GLU A 261 6.35 -7.36 9.85
CA GLU A 261 5.75 -8.13 10.93
C GLU A 261 5.79 -9.64 10.66
N ASN A 262 5.52 -10.04 9.41
CA ASN A 262 5.28 -11.44 9.07
C ASN A 262 6.45 -12.05 8.29
N ASN A 263 7.67 -11.53 8.42
CA ASN A 263 8.88 -12.08 7.81
C ASN A 263 8.74 -12.35 6.30
N ILE A 264 8.01 -11.50 5.58
CA ILE A 264 7.73 -11.76 4.17
C ILE A 264 8.97 -11.43 3.34
N PRO A 265 9.49 -12.36 2.52
CA PRO A 265 10.77 -12.14 1.85
C PRO A 265 10.65 -11.10 0.74
N VAL A 266 11.78 -10.50 0.38
CA VAL A 266 11.88 -9.61 -0.77
C VAL A 266 12.02 -10.41 -2.06
N VAL A 267 11.25 -10.07 -3.09
CA VAL A 267 11.35 -10.69 -4.42
C VAL A 267 11.97 -9.73 -5.43
N GLY A 268 13.06 -10.15 -6.07
CA GLY A 268 13.76 -9.37 -7.09
C GLY A 268 12.93 -9.11 -8.35
N LYS A 269 13.29 -8.04 -9.07
CA LYS A 269 12.62 -7.53 -10.28
C LYS A 269 12.20 -8.62 -11.28
N ASP A 270 13.11 -9.54 -11.60
CA ASP A 270 12.86 -10.61 -12.60
C ASP A 270 11.72 -11.55 -12.22
N GLN A 271 11.53 -11.79 -10.91
CA GLN A 271 10.46 -12.64 -10.42
C GLN A 271 9.16 -11.84 -10.26
N VAL A 272 9.23 -10.54 -9.94
CA VAL A 272 8.06 -9.64 -9.97
C VAL A 272 7.49 -9.50 -11.38
N LEU A 273 8.33 -9.41 -12.42
CA LEU A 273 7.89 -9.43 -13.82
C LEU A 273 7.05 -10.68 -14.18
N ARG A 274 7.28 -11.78 -13.46
CA ARG A 274 6.56 -13.05 -13.60
C ARG A 274 5.32 -13.16 -12.69
N GLY A 275 4.96 -12.10 -11.97
CA GLY A 275 3.82 -12.05 -11.05
C GLY A 275 4.02 -12.92 -9.80
N ARG A 276 5.21 -12.86 -9.21
CA ARG A 276 5.63 -13.69 -8.06
C ARG A 276 6.03 -12.86 -6.84
N GLU A 277 5.62 -11.60 -6.78
CA GLU A 277 5.82 -10.74 -5.60
C GLU A 277 5.21 -11.38 -4.35
N MET A 278 5.82 -11.17 -3.18
CA MET A 278 5.36 -11.78 -1.93
C MET A 278 4.69 -10.71 -1.04
N HIS A 279 3.61 -10.09 -1.51
CA HIS A 279 2.82 -9.14 -0.69
C HIS A 279 1.51 -9.78 -0.23
N TRP A 280 1.33 -9.94 1.09
CA TRP A 280 0.12 -10.57 1.67
C TRP A 280 -1.09 -9.64 1.73
N ILE A 281 -0.84 -8.33 1.79
CA ILE A 281 -1.83 -7.29 1.58
C ILE A 281 -1.32 -6.40 0.45
N ARG A 282 -1.96 -6.52 -0.72
CA ARG A 282 -1.72 -5.63 -1.84
C ARG A 282 -2.67 -4.45 -1.77
N VAL A 283 -2.33 -3.34 -2.40
CA VAL A 283 -3.23 -2.20 -2.54
C VAL A 283 -3.47 -1.98 -4.03
N ASP A 284 -4.61 -2.47 -4.49
CA ASP A 284 -5.03 -2.37 -5.88
C ASP A 284 -5.43 -0.92 -6.17
N VAL A 285 -5.14 -0.45 -7.37
CA VAL A 285 -5.50 0.91 -7.82
C VAL A 285 -6.35 0.83 -9.06
N TYR A 286 -7.52 1.42 -9.00
CA TYR A 286 -8.48 1.42 -10.10
C TYR A 286 -8.67 2.82 -10.66
N HIS A 287 -8.77 2.89 -11.98
CA HIS A 287 -9.12 4.08 -12.75
C HIS A 287 -10.53 3.92 -13.32
N GLU A 288 -11.33 4.98 -13.22
CA GLU A 288 -12.69 5.05 -13.73
C GLU A 288 -12.90 6.38 -14.46
N GLY A 289 -13.61 6.35 -15.59
CA GLY A 289 -13.84 7.52 -16.44
C GLY A 289 -12.78 7.69 -17.51
N GLU A 290 -12.68 8.91 -18.06
CA GLU A 290 -11.79 9.23 -19.17
C GLU A 290 -10.31 9.15 -18.77
N ALA A 291 -9.45 8.73 -19.69
CA ALA A 291 -8.02 8.54 -19.39
C ALA A 291 -7.26 9.85 -19.14
N ALA A 292 -7.79 10.98 -19.63
CA ALA A 292 -7.23 12.31 -19.41
C ALA A 292 -7.48 12.81 -17.97
N ASP A 293 -8.65 12.51 -17.40
CA ASP A 293 -9.02 12.84 -16.03
C ASP A 293 -9.73 11.66 -15.33
N PRO A 294 -8.99 10.59 -14.98
CA PRO A 294 -9.56 9.42 -14.38
C PRO A 294 -9.78 9.63 -12.90
N ARG A 295 -10.93 9.19 -12.41
CA ARG A 295 -11.13 8.97 -10.98
C ARG A 295 -10.26 7.81 -10.55
N ARG A 296 -9.47 8.02 -9.49
CA ARG A 296 -8.57 7.00 -8.95
C ARG A 296 -9.02 6.54 -7.58
N TYR A 297 -8.99 5.23 -7.37
CA TYR A 297 -9.37 4.60 -6.13
C TYR A 297 -8.32 3.59 -5.69
N ALA A 298 -8.11 3.47 -4.39
CA ALA A 298 -7.19 2.50 -3.81
C ALA A 298 -7.97 1.51 -2.91
N GLN A 299 -7.70 0.22 -3.06
CA GLN A 299 -8.32 -0.84 -2.29
C GLN A 299 -7.26 -1.79 -1.72
N PRO A 300 -7.01 -1.77 -0.40
CA PRO A 300 -6.21 -2.80 0.25
C PRO A 300 -6.94 -4.15 0.21
N VAL A 301 -6.29 -5.19 -0.32
CA VAL A 301 -6.83 -6.53 -0.48
C VAL A 301 -5.94 -7.54 0.26
N PRO A 302 -6.24 -7.84 1.54
CA PRO A 302 -5.63 -8.94 2.28
C PRO A 302 -6.36 -10.27 2.00
N CYS A 303 -5.98 -11.34 2.69
CA CYS A 303 -6.85 -12.51 2.81
C CYS A 303 -8.14 -12.15 3.54
N MET A 304 -9.28 -12.48 2.94
CA MET A 304 -10.59 -12.10 3.48
C MET A 304 -11.05 -12.95 4.66
N MET A 305 -10.33 -14.03 4.99
CA MET A 305 -10.73 -15.01 6.01
C MET A 305 -12.17 -15.48 5.80
N CYS A 306 -12.45 -15.96 4.58
CA CYS A 306 -13.73 -16.54 4.19
C CYS A 306 -14.16 -17.64 5.16
N GLU A 307 -15.42 -17.66 5.60
CA GLU A 307 -15.97 -18.78 6.37
C GLU A 307 -16.24 -19.97 5.44
N HIS A 308 -16.84 -19.72 4.29
CA HIS A 308 -16.88 -20.71 3.20
C HIS A 308 -15.61 -20.56 2.37
N ALA A 309 -14.49 -21.08 2.87
CA ALA A 309 -13.18 -20.89 2.26
C ALA A 309 -12.93 -21.89 1.10
N PRO A 310 -13.04 -21.47 -0.18
CA PRO A 310 -12.80 -22.39 -1.31
C PRO A 310 -11.34 -22.87 -1.36
N CYS A 311 -10.42 -22.11 -0.79
CA CYS A 311 -9.00 -22.46 -0.73
C CYS A 311 -8.68 -23.62 0.23
N GLU A 312 -9.56 -23.94 1.17
CA GLU A 312 -9.34 -25.04 2.12
C GLU A 312 -9.69 -26.40 1.52
N LEU A 313 -10.89 -26.51 0.96
CA LEU A 313 -11.43 -27.74 0.35
C LEU A 313 -10.54 -28.35 -0.74
N VAL A 314 -9.65 -27.55 -1.33
CA VAL A 314 -8.75 -27.96 -2.41
C VAL A 314 -7.33 -28.31 -1.94
N CYS A 315 -7.05 -28.24 -0.63
CA CYS A 315 -5.76 -28.61 -0.08
C CYS A 315 -5.72 -30.12 0.21
N PRO A 316 -4.95 -30.94 -0.53
CA PRO A 316 -4.98 -32.40 -0.36
C PRO A 316 -4.30 -32.89 0.92
N VAL A 317 -3.73 -31.99 1.73
CA VAL A 317 -2.94 -32.31 2.92
C VAL A 317 -3.36 -31.50 4.13
N ASP A 318 -4.48 -30.76 4.05
CA ASP A 318 -5.01 -29.93 5.15
C ASP A 318 -3.98 -28.93 5.70
N ALA A 319 -3.17 -28.34 4.80
CA ALA A 319 -2.24 -27.28 5.17
C ALA A 319 -2.95 -25.92 5.40
N THR A 320 -4.24 -25.85 5.09
CA THR A 320 -5.06 -24.66 5.35
C THR A 320 -6.41 -25.11 5.88
N VAL A 321 -6.75 -24.61 7.06
CA VAL A 321 -7.94 -25.02 7.83
C VAL A 321 -8.46 -23.82 8.62
N HIS A 322 -9.74 -23.81 8.96
CA HIS A 322 -10.27 -22.90 9.98
C HIS A 322 -9.86 -23.33 11.39
N ASP A 323 -9.57 -22.36 12.25
CA ASP A 323 -9.54 -22.57 13.70
C ASP A 323 -10.94 -22.42 14.33
N SER A 324 -11.03 -22.55 15.65
CA SER A 324 -12.29 -22.40 16.38
C SER A 324 -12.85 -20.97 16.39
N GLU A 325 -12.06 -19.97 16.03
CA GLU A 325 -12.44 -18.55 16.02
C GLU A 325 -12.82 -18.06 14.61
N GLY A 326 -12.71 -18.94 13.61
CA GLY A 326 -13.03 -18.67 12.21
C GLY A 326 -11.91 -17.99 11.43
N LEU A 327 -10.67 -17.98 11.95
CA LEU A 327 -9.51 -17.62 11.14
C LEU A 327 -9.20 -18.77 10.20
N ASN A 328 -9.03 -18.45 8.92
CA ASN A 328 -8.39 -19.38 8.00
C ASN A 328 -6.89 -19.40 8.36
N VAL A 329 -6.36 -20.51 8.85
CA VAL A 329 -4.96 -20.67 9.26
C VAL A 329 -4.18 -21.34 8.14
N GLN A 330 -2.99 -20.80 7.81
CA GLN A 330 -2.07 -21.43 6.85
C GLN A 330 -0.93 -22.08 7.62
N VAL A 331 -0.95 -23.40 7.70
CA VAL A 331 0.07 -24.21 8.36
C VAL A 331 1.23 -24.44 7.39
N TYR A 332 2.27 -23.62 7.51
CA TYR A 332 3.36 -23.53 6.52
C TYR A 332 4.11 -24.84 6.29
N ASN A 333 4.43 -25.56 7.38
CA ASN A 333 5.20 -26.82 7.36
C ASN A 333 4.43 -28.00 6.76
N ARG A 334 3.09 -27.93 6.70
CA ARG A 334 2.24 -28.97 6.09
C ARG A 334 2.09 -28.79 4.57
N CYS A 335 2.37 -27.59 4.06
CA CYS A 335 2.17 -27.26 2.65
C CYS A 335 3.17 -28.02 1.75
N ILE A 336 2.65 -28.84 0.84
CA ILE A 336 3.45 -29.58 -0.16
C ILE A 336 3.56 -28.84 -1.51
N GLY A 337 3.04 -27.62 -1.60
CA GLY A 337 3.24 -26.75 -2.76
C GLY A 337 2.45 -27.09 -4.04
N THR A 338 1.28 -27.73 -3.92
CA THR A 338 0.39 -27.98 -5.08
C THR A 338 -0.12 -26.70 -5.74
N ARG A 339 -0.20 -25.60 -4.98
CA ARG A 339 -0.68 -24.27 -5.38
C ARG A 339 -2.17 -24.15 -5.72
N PHE A 340 -2.94 -25.23 -5.61
CA PHE A 340 -4.34 -25.22 -6.01
C PHE A 340 -5.22 -24.30 -5.13
N CYS A 341 -4.84 -24.12 -3.86
CA CYS A 341 -5.46 -23.15 -2.95
C CYS A 341 -5.38 -21.69 -3.45
N SER A 342 -4.37 -21.33 -4.25
CA SER A 342 -4.30 -20.01 -4.89
C SER A 342 -5.26 -19.90 -6.07
N ASN A 343 -5.35 -20.95 -6.90
CA ASN A 343 -6.27 -20.98 -8.04
C ASN A 343 -7.72 -20.84 -7.59
N ASN A 344 -8.11 -21.55 -6.53
CA ASN A 344 -9.50 -21.53 -6.03
C ASN A 344 -9.82 -20.29 -5.18
N CYS A 345 -8.81 -19.56 -4.70
CA CYS A 345 -9.05 -18.30 -4.00
C CYS A 345 -9.51 -17.22 -5.00
N PRO A 346 -10.72 -16.67 -4.88
CA PRO A 346 -11.24 -15.70 -5.86
C PRO A 346 -10.46 -14.38 -5.84
N TYR A 347 -9.89 -14.01 -4.69
CA TYR A 347 -9.11 -12.79 -4.53
C TYR A 347 -7.65 -12.90 -4.97
N LYS A 348 -7.16 -14.12 -5.24
CA LYS A 348 -5.74 -14.41 -5.57
C LYS A 348 -4.78 -13.75 -4.56
N VAL A 349 -5.02 -13.98 -3.26
CA VAL A 349 -4.25 -13.42 -2.11
C VAL A 349 -3.35 -14.45 -1.42
N ARG A 350 -3.31 -15.67 -1.95
CA ARG A 350 -2.33 -16.69 -1.57
C ARG A 350 -1.05 -16.44 -2.37
N ARG A 351 0.10 -16.41 -1.71
CA ARG A 351 1.42 -16.06 -2.27
C ARG A 351 2.37 -17.24 -2.12
N PHE A 352 3.01 -17.65 -3.20
CA PHE A 352 3.77 -18.89 -3.22
C PHE A 352 5.27 -18.62 -3.28
N ASN A 353 6.04 -19.27 -2.40
CA ASN A 353 7.49 -19.24 -2.47
C ASN A 353 7.99 -20.11 -3.64
N PHE A 354 8.00 -19.55 -4.86
CA PHE A 354 8.46 -20.27 -6.05
C PHE A 354 9.93 -20.69 -5.97
N LEU A 355 10.75 -19.84 -5.35
CA LEU A 355 12.17 -20.05 -5.13
C LEU A 355 12.47 -19.92 -3.64
N GLN A 356 13.73 -20.14 -3.27
CA GLN A 356 14.21 -19.79 -1.95
C GLN A 356 14.47 -18.29 -1.91
N TYR A 357 13.47 -17.51 -1.47
CA TYR A 357 13.56 -16.05 -1.39
C TYR A 357 14.22 -15.54 -0.11
N VAL A 358 14.22 -16.36 0.94
CA VAL A 358 14.90 -16.03 2.20
C VAL A 358 16.38 -16.38 2.08
N ASP A 359 17.24 -15.39 2.30
CA ASP A 359 18.69 -15.55 2.42
C ASP A 359 19.08 -15.76 3.90
N ASP A 360 19.46 -16.98 4.25
CA ASP A 360 19.90 -17.35 5.60
C ASP A 360 21.42 -17.16 5.81
N THR A 361 22.15 -16.74 4.79
CA THR A 361 23.61 -16.52 4.85
C THR A 361 23.98 -15.13 5.36
N VAL A 362 23.05 -14.16 5.28
CA VAL A 362 23.27 -12.78 5.72
C VAL A 362 22.84 -12.63 7.18
N GLU A 363 23.80 -12.74 8.09
CA GLU A 363 23.56 -12.73 9.54
C GLU A 363 22.73 -11.53 10.04
N PRO A 364 22.99 -10.27 9.62
CA PRO A 364 22.20 -9.13 10.08
C PRO A 364 20.70 -9.22 9.74
N LEU A 365 20.33 -9.92 8.65
CA LEU A 365 18.92 -10.08 8.28
C LEU A 365 18.18 -11.05 9.18
N LYS A 366 18.87 -11.89 9.97
CA LYS A 366 18.21 -12.77 10.94
C LYS A 366 17.67 -11.97 12.11
N ALA A 367 18.42 -10.99 12.60
CA ALA A 367 18.01 -10.11 13.70
C ALA A 367 16.82 -9.19 13.35
N GLN A 368 16.58 -8.95 12.06
CA GLN A 368 15.42 -8.18 11.57
C GLN A 368 14.10 -8.96 11.69
N ARG A 369 14.15 -10.30 11.70
CA ARG A 369 12.95 -11.15 11.60
C ARG A 369 12.21 -11.21 12.92
N ASN A 370 10.89 -11.18 12.85
CA ASN A 370 10.01 -11.43 13.98
C ASN A 370 10.19 -12.88 14.48
N PRO A 371 10.62 -13.10 15.74
CA PRO A 371 10.82 -14.45 16.26
C PRO A 371 9.53 -15.26 16.39
N GLU A 372 8.38 -14.59 16.50
CA GLU A 372 7.07 -15.22 16.68
C GLU A 372 6.43 -15.69 15.36
N VAL A 373 7.09 -15.47 14.22
CA VAL A 373 6.57 -15.85 12.90
C VAL A 373 7.55 -16.75 12.17
N SER A 374 7.08 -17.95 11.82
CA SER A 374 7.82 -18.89 10.97
C SER A 374 8.44 -18.21 9.74
N VAL A 375 9.71 -18.44 9.47
CA VAL A 375 10.37 -18.02 8.23
C VAL A 375 10.20 -19.14 7.20
N ARG A 376 9.56 -18.84 6.05
CA ARG A 376 9.17 -19.88 5.10
C ARG A 376 10.29 -20.22 4.13
N ARG A 377 10.33 -21.49 3.72
CA ARG A 377 11.22 -21.99 2.67
C ARG A 377 10.50 -22.02 1.31
N ARG A 378 11.26 -22.32 0.26
CA ARG A 378 10.70 -22.62 -1.07
C ARG A 378 9.59 -23.68 -1.01
N GLY A 379 8.63 -23.59 -1.91
CA GLY A 379 7.58 -24.60 -2.07
C GLY A 379 6.37 -24.43 -1.15
N VAL A 380 6.31 -23.36 -0.35
CA VAL A 380 5.26 -23.13 0.64
C VAL A 380 4.36 -21.97 0.24
N MET A 381 3.05 -22.14 0.44
CA MET A 381 2.05 -21.09 0.28
C MET A 381 1.94 -20.23 1.54
N GLU A 382 1.75 -18.94 1.34
CA GLU A 382 1.55 -17.93 2.36
C GLU A 382 0.29 -17.11 2.08
N LYS A 383 -0.20 -16.42 3.10
CA LYS A 383 -1.28 -15.45 3.01
C LYS A 383 -1.31 -14.60 4.27
N CYS A 384 -2.07 -13.49 4.24
CA CYS A 384 -2.45 -12.77 5.45
C CYS A 384 -3.08 -13.73 6.47
N THR A 385 -2.58 -13.71 7.70
CA THR A 385 -3.03 -14.51 8.84
C THR A 385 -3.79 -13.67 9.87
N TYR A 386 -4.20 -12.44 9.53
CA TYR A 386 -4.65 -11.44 10.49
C TYR A 386 -3.64 -11.21 11.63
N CYS A 387 -2.34 -11.39 11.34
CA CYS A 387 -1.27 -11.31 12.33
C CYS A 387 -1.53 -12.23 13.52
N ILE A 388 -1.85 -13.50 13.26
CA ILE A 388 -2.17 -14.53 14.27
C ILE A 388 -1.21 -14.53 15.47
N GLN A 389 0.09 -14.29 15.26
CA GLN A 389 1.07 -14.16 16.35
C GLN A 389 0.72 -13.08 17.39
N ARG A 390 0.05 -11.99 16.98
CA ARG A 390 -0.43 -10.94 17.88
C ARG A 390 -1.74 -11.33 18.57
N ILE A 391 -2.58 -12.09 17.88
CA ILE A 391 -3.81 -12.67 18.45
C ILE A 391 -3.43 -13.66 19.56
N GLU A 392 -2.54 -14.62 19.28
CA GLU A 392 -2.06 -15.60 20.25
C GLU A 392 -1.36 -14.95 21.45
N SER A 393 -0.54 -13.91 21.21
CA SER A 393 0.10 -13.17 22.31
C SER A 393 -0.92 -12.52 23.25
N ALA A 394 -2.03 -12.00 22.70
CA ALA A 394 -3.10 -11.40 23.50
C ALA A 394 -3.94 -12.47 24.21
N HIS A 395 -4.21 -13.61 23.57
CA HIS A 395 -4.84 -14.77 24.22
C HIS A 395 -4.04 -15.22 25.44
N ILE A 396 -2.74 -15.46 25.28
CA ILE A 396 -1.86 -15.87 26.39
C ILE A 396 -1.89 -14.85 27.55
N ALA A 397 -1.89 -13.55 27.23
CA ALA A 397 -1.96 -12.50 28.24
C ALA A 397 -3.34 -12.45 28.94
N ALA A 398 -4.42 -12.59 28.18
CA ALA A 398 -5.78 -12.56 28.68
C ALA A 398 -6.11 -13.78 29.55
N ASP A 399 -5.67 -14.97 29.13
CA ASP A 399 -5.78 -16.22 29.88
C ASP A 399 -5.04 -16.16 31.21
N ARG A 400 -3.79 -15.67 31.20
CA ARG A 400 -3.00 -15.46 32.42
C ARG A 400 -3.73 -14.54 33.40
N ASP A 401 -4.38 -13.51 32.88
CA ASP A 401 -5.09 -12.51 33.67
C ASP A 401 -6.55 -12.94 34.00
N GLY A 402 -7.02 -14.10 33.51
CA GLY A 402 -8.37 -14.61 33.74
C GLY A 402 -9.48 -13.74 33.16
N ARG A 403 -9.25 -13.10 32.01
CA ARG A 403 -10.17 -12.15 31.38
C ARG A 403 -10.27 -12.39 29.87
N ARG A 404 -11.27 -11.79 29.22
CA ARG A 404 -11.31 -11.70 27.75
C ARG A 404 -10.37 -10.63 27.21
N ILE A 405 -9.98 -10.78 25.94
CA ILE A 405 -9.28 -9.78 25.15
C ILE A 405 -10.22 -8.58 24.94
N ARG A 406 -9.69 -7.36 25.08
CA ARG A 406 -10.46 -6.12 24.91
C ARG A 406 -10.31 -5.57 23.49
N ASP A 407 -11.30 -4.79 23.04
CA ASP A 407 -11.16 -4.03 21.78
C ASP A 407 -9.92 -3.14 21.82
N GLY A 408 -9.13 -3.15 20.74
CA GLY A 408 -7.86 -2.42 20.64
C GLY A 408 -6.66 -3.05 21.34
N GLU A 409 -6.81 -4.17 22.06
CA GLU A 409 -5.68 -4.91 22.65
C GLU A 409 -4.90 -5.66 21.56
N VAL A 410 -5.59 -6.21 20.56
CA VAL A 410 -4.97 -6.78 19.35
C VAL A 410 -5.04 -5.77 18.23
N LEU A 411 -3.88 -5.18 17.91
CA LEU A 411 -3.71 -4.35 16.71
C LEU A 411 -2.90 -5.11 15.67
N THR A 412 -3.51 -5.41 14.52
CA THR A 412 -2.77 -6.00 13.39
C THR A 412 -1.72 -5.01 12.87
N ALA A 413 -0.65 -5.51 12.25
CA ALA A 413 0.41 -4.64 11.73
C ALA A 413 -0.11 -3.64 10.69
N CYS A 414 -1.04 -4.05 9.82
CA CYS A 414 -1.63 -3.16 8.83
C CYS A 414 -2.55 -2.09 9.45
N GLN A 415 -3.26 -2.40 10.54
CA GLN A 415 -4.03 -1.43 11.32
C GLN A 415 -3.14 -0.44 12.05
N ALA A 416 -2.15 -0.93 12.81
CA ALA A 416 -1.29 -0.11 13.66
C ALA A 416 -0.47 0.92 12.87
N VAL A 417 -0.09 0.62 11.63
CA VAL A 417 0.69 1.53 10.78
C VAL A 417 -0.16 2.50 9.96
N CYS A 418 -1.47 2.26 9.84
CA CYS A 418 -2.30 3.02 8.90
C CYS A 418 -2.47 4.47 9.40
N PRO A 419 -1.90 5.48 8.71
CA PRO A 419 -1.91 6.85 9.23
C PRO A 419 -3.31 7.47 9.24
N THR A 420 -4.20 6.98 8.39
CA THR A 420 -5.59 7.43 8.30
C THR A 420 -6.56 6.54 9.07
N GLN A 421 -6.04 5.53 9.79
CA GLN A 421 -6.84 4.55 10.56
C GLN A 421 -7.95 3.88 9.73
N ALA A 422 -7.69 3.66 8.44
CA ALA A 422 -8.66 3.07 7.53
C ALA A 422 -8.99 1.59 7.85
N ILE A 423 -8.14 0.87 8.57
CA ILE A 423 -8.32 -0.55 8.87
C ILE A 423 -8.74 -0.68 10.34
N SER A 424 -9.91 -1.27 10.59
CA SER A 424 -10.39 -1.66 11.91
C SER A 424 -10.41 -3.18 12.02
N PHE A 425 -9.74 -3.73 13.02
CA PHE A 425 -9.71 -5.17 13.30
C PHE A 425 -10.07 -5.41 14.77
N GLY A 426 -10.78 -6.52 15.04
CA GLY A 426 -11.19 -6.91 16.38
C GLY A 426 -12.21 -8.05 16.37
N ASP A 427 -12.81 -8.33 17.53
CA ASP A 427 -13.92 -9.26 17.67
C ASP A 427 -15.20 -8.65 17.07
N SER A 428 -15.67 -9.21 15.97
CA SER A 428 -16.88 -8.75 15.29
C SER A 428 -18.18 -9.28 15.89
N ALA A 429 -18.10 -10.24 16.83
CA ALA A 429 -19.24 -10.66 17.63
C ALA A 429 -19.53 -9.70 18.79
N ASP A 430 -18.54 -8.93 19.27
CA ASP A 430 -18.73 -7.88 20.27
C ASP A 430 -19.37 -6.63 19.62
N PRO A 431 -20.65 -6.29 19.92
CA PRO A 431 -21.32 -5.13 19.32
C PRO A 431 -20.67 -3.80 19.71
N GLN A 432 -19.88 -3.76 20.79
CA GLN A 432 -19.21 -2.55 21.24
C GLN A 432 -17.88 -2.30 20.52
N SER A 433 -17.33 -3.30 19.83
CA SER A 433 -16.04 -3.19 19.14
C SER A 433 -16.10 -2.22 17.95
N GLN A 434 -14.95 -1.61 17.64
CA GLN A 434 -14.85 -0.70 16.49
C GLN A 434 -15.22 -1.40 15.17
N VAL A 435 -14.81 -2.67 15.01
CA VAL A 435 -15.08 -3.42 13.77
C VAL A 435 -16.55 -3.76 13.62
N ALA A 436 -17.27 -4.10 14.70
CA ALA A 436 -18.71 -4.36 14.63
C ALA A 436 -19.49 -3.10 14.23
N ARG A 437 -19.15 -1.95 14.82
CA ARG A 437 -19.73 -0.65 14.45
C ARG A 437 -19.45 -0.28 12.99
N ALA A 438 -18.21 -0.51 12.52
CA ALA A 438 -17.86 -0.30 11.13
C ALA A 438 -18.70 -1.19 10.20
N LYS A 439 -18.80 -2.49 10.50
CA LYS A 439 -19.59 -3.45 9.72
C LYS A 439 -21.10 -3.16 9.71
N ALA A 440 -21.62 -2.53 10.75
CA ALA A 440 -23.02 -2.09 10.84
C ALA A 440 -23.32 -0.83 10.01
N SER A 441 -22.29 -0.13 9.50
CA SER A 441 -22.45 1.03 8.63
C SER A 441 -23.25 0.68 7.37
N PRO A 442 -24.18 1.55 6.91
CA PRO A 442 -24.91 1.31 5.67
C PRO A 442 -24.02 1.33 4.42
N ARG A 443 -22.78 1.86 4.54
CA ARG A 443 -21.74 1.82 3.49
C ARG A 443 -21.03 0.46 3.39
N ASN A 444 -21.26 -0.45 4.33
CA ASN A 444 -20.53 -1.70 4.41
C ASN A 444 -20.93 -2.65 3.27
N TYR A 445 -19.94 -3.27 2.63
CA TYR A 445 -20.15 -4.26 1.58
C TYR A 445 -19.08 -5.36 1.62
N LEU A 446 -19.42 -6.51 1.03
CA LEU A 446 -18.52 -7.65 0.89
C LEU A 446 -17.97 -7.68 -0.54
N LEU A 447 -16.65 -7.78 -0.68
CA LEU A 447 -16.01 -7.95 -1.99
C LEU A 447 -16.35 -9.35 -2.52
N LEU A 448 -16.89 -9.44 -3.74
CA LEU A 448 -17.32 -10.70 -4.37
C LEU A 448 -18.31 -11.50 -3.50
N GLY A 449 -19.22 -10.81 -2.80
CA GLY A 449 -20.19 -11.46 -1.92
C GLY A 449 -21.17 -12.37 -2.65
N GLU A 450 -21.37 -12.16 -3.96
CA GLU A 450 -22.14 -13.02 -4.85
C GLU A 450 -21.62 -14.48 -4.90
N LEU A 451 -20.34 -14.71 -4.57
CA LEU A 451 -19.75 -16.06 -4.52
C LEU A 451 -20.07 -16.82 -3.22
N ASN A 452 -20.80 -16.21 -2.28
CA ASN A 452 -21.14 -16.78 -0.98
C ASN A 452 -19.93 -17.34 -0.20
N THR A 453 -18.75 -16.72 -0.34
CA THR A 453 -17.54 -17.10 0.42
C THR A 453 -17.57 -16.61 1.88
N ARG A 454 -18.56 -15.78 2.23
CA ARG A 454 -18.76 -15.18 3.56
C ARG A 454 -17.45 -14.61 4.15
N PRO A 455 -16.87 -13.58 3.51
CA PRO A 455 -15.62 -13.00 3.95
C PRO A 455 -15.76 -12.26 5.29
N ARG A 456 -14.82 -12.48 6.21
CA ARG A 456 -14.73 -11.75 7.48
C ARG A 456 -14.10 -10.37 7.35
N THR A 457 -13.40 -10.11 6.24
CA THR A 457 -13.06 -8.75 5.81
C THR A 457 -14.19 -8.14 5.01
N SER A 458 -14.53 -6.90 5.32
CA SER A 458 -15.54 -6.11 4.63
C SER A 458 -15.01 -4.69 4.37
N TYR A 459 -15.69 -3.94 3.53
CA TYR A 459 -15.26 -2.61 3.09
C TYR A 459 -16.34 -1.57 3.34
N LEU A 460 -15.95 -0.37 3.75
CA LEU A 460 -16.83 0.80 3.68
C LEU A 460 -16.61 1.48 2.35
N ALA A 461 -17.69 1.68 1.60
CA ALA A 461 -17.65 2.35 0.31
C ALA A 461 -17.13 3.79 0.40
N ARG A 462 -16.48 4.22 -0.68
CA ARG A 462 -15.91 5.56 -0.80
C ARG A 462 -17.00 6.56 -1.13
N LEU A 463 -16.95 7.71 -0.46
CA LEU A 463 -17.86 8.83 -0.72
C LEU A 463 -17.07 10.01 -1.28
N ARG A 464 -17.44 10.46 -2.47
CA ARG A 464 -16.94 11.69 -3.07
C ARG A 464 -17.89 12.82 -2.72
N ASN A 465 -17.34 14.01 -2.49
CA ASN A 465 -18.13 15.21 -2.26
C ASN A 465 -17.84 16.22 -3.39
N PRO A 466 -18.28 15.93 -4.63
CA PRO A 466 -18.08 16.86 -5.74
C PRO A 466 -18.79 18.18 -5.47
N ASN A 467 -18.21 19.29 -5.95
CA ASN A 467 -18.87 20.59 -5.88
C ASN A 467 -19.96 20.64 -6.96
N PRO A 468 -21.23 20.93 -6.62
CA PRO A 468 -22.31 21.06 -7.60
C PRO A 468 -22.02 22.08 -8.71
N GLU A 469 -21.20 23.10 -8.45
CA GLU A 469 -20.83 24.12 -9.45
C GLU A 469 -19.82 23.63 -10.50
N LEU A 470 -19.19 22.46 -10.26
CA LEU A 470 -18.18 21.86 -11.12
C LEU A 470 -18.64 20.52 -11.73
N GLU A 471 -19.85 20.04 -11.41
CA GLU A 471 -20.40 18.83 -12.04
C GLU A 471 -20.92 19.16 -13.45
N GLY A 472 -20.21 18.72 -14.49
CA GLY A 472 -20.62 18.86 -15.90
C GLY A 472 -19.69 19.68 -16.79
N THR A 473 -18.62 20.26 -16.22
CA THR A 473 -17.41 20.68 -16.96
C THR A 473 -16.41 19.55 -17.01
#